data_AF-A0A4U6TW02-F1
#
_entry.id   AF-A0A4U6TW02-F1
#
_cell.length_a   1.000
_cell.length_b   1.000
_cell.length_c   1.000
_cell.angle_alpha   90.00
_cell.angle_beta   90.00
_cell.angle_gamma   90.00
#
_symmetry.space_group_name_H-M   'P 1'
#
loop_
_entity.id
_entity.type
_entity.pdbx_description
1 polymer ?
#
loop_
_entity_poly.entity_id
_entity_poly.type
_entity_poly.pdbx_seq_one_letter_code
_entity_poly.pdbx_strand_id
1 'polypeptide(L)'
;MKISSGTMGTSPIVVLATLVVAGLAATAAARPSAHANPIRLPTSGRPWECCDYVVRDPNFRPGRWQCNDVADACSPNCHECEASPAGDGGYVCRDWIVSLLEPPVCTPRPWDCCDVAVCTRAYIPYCWCADKVEACPGNCKECELVESDPAPRYRCVDQFHGYPGPKCTPWMISKGN
;
A
#
# COMPACT_ATOMS: atom_id res chain seq x y z
N MET A 1 77.44 -48.36 -7.57
CA MET A 1 76.89 -47.64 -8.74
C MET A 1 76.97 -46.15 -8.38
N LYS A 2 77.95 -45.39 -8.88
CA LYS A 2 77.93 -44.63 -10.16
C LYS A 2 76.74 -43.62 -10.11
N ILE A 3 76.86 -42.30 -10.25
CA ILE A 3 77.58 -41.42 -11.20
C ILE A 3 77.52 -39.99 -10.55
N SER A 4 78.62 -39.28 -10.31
CA SER A 4 79.30 -38.26 -11.15
C SER A 4 78.47 -37.06 -11.65
N SER A 5 78.99 -35.88 -11.33
CA SER A 5 79.13 -34.67 -12.18
C SER A 5 77.90 -34.00 -12.80
N GLY A 6 77.67 -32.76 -12.38
CA GLY A 6 78.03 -31.62 -13.24
C GLY A 6 76.90 -30.85 -13.93
N THR A 7 77.18 -29.55 -14.08
CA THR A 7 76.72 -28.56 -15.07
C THR A 7 75.58 -27.59 -14.69
N MET A 8 76.02 -26.32 -14.59
CA MET A 8 75.33 -25.05 -14.83
C MET A 8 74.26 -25.08 -15.92
N GLY A 9 73.16 -24.37 -15.66
CA GLY A 9 72.21 -23.91 -16.67
C GLY A 9 71.39 -22.75 -16.11
N THR A 10 71.66 -21.55 -16.60
CA THR A 10 71.07 -20.26 -16.22
C THR A 10 69.73 -19.98 -16.90
N SER A 11 68.88 -19.20 -16.22
CA SER A 11 67.80 -18.32 -16.72
C SER A 11 66.44 -18.94 -17.11
N PRO A 12 65.36 -18.12 -17.16
CA PRO A 12 65.03 -16.99 -16.30
C PRO A 12 63.64 -17.13 -15.65
N ILE A 13 63.47 -16.29 -14.65
CA ILE A 13 62.27 -15.98 -13.88
C ILE A 13 61.02 -15.84 -14.77
N VAL A 14 59.98 -16.62 -14.48
CA VAL A 14 58.60 -16.27 -14.84
C VAL A 14 57.82 -16.15 -13.54
N VAL A 15 57.71 -14.91 -13.06
CA VAL A 15 56.76 -14.55 -11.99
C VAL A 15 55.36 -14.66 -12.59
N LEU A 16 54.70 -15.80 -12.41
CA LEU A 16 53.26 -15.87 -12.58
C LEU A 16 52.61 -15.27 -11.32
N ALA A 17 52.33 -13.97 -11.41
CA ALA A 17 51.47 -13.27 -10.47
C ALA A 17 50.07 -13.90 -10.52
N THR A 18 49.73 -14.70 -9.51
CA THR A 18 48.36 -15.14 -9.27
C THR A 18 47.57 -13.96 -8.73
N LEU A 19 46.88 -13.24 -9.62
CA LEU A 19 45.84 -12.29 -9.24
C LEU A 19 44.66 -13.07 -8.66
N VAL A 20 44.57 -13.11 -7.34
CA VAL A 20 43.37 -13.50 -6.60
C VAL A 20 42.35 -12.38 -6.78
N VAL A 21 41.41 -12.53 -7.72
CA VAL A 21 40.19 -11.73 -7.73
C VAL A 21 39.15 -12.51 -6.95
N ALA A 22 39.14 -12.32 -5.63
CA ALA A 22 38.00 -12.68 -4.80
C ALA A 22 36.84 -11.75 -5.19
N GLY A 23 36.03 -12.18 -6.14
CA GLY A 23 34.75 -11.55 -6.44
C GLY A 23 33.83 -11.72 -5.23
N LEU A 24 33.82 -10.73 -4.33
CA LEU A 24 32.73 -10.52 -3.40
C LEU A 24 31.51 -10.13 -4.25
N ALA A 25 30.76 -11.14 -4.68
CA ALA A 25 29.38 -10.94 -5.05
C ALA A 25 28.65 -10.53 -3.78
N ALA A 26 28.61 -9.22 -3.52
CA ALA A 26 27.62 -8.65 -2.63
C ALA A 26 26.27 -8.92 -3.31
N THR A 27 25.67 -10.06 -3.00
CA THR A 27 24.24 -10.25 -3.18
C THR A 27 23.60 -9.20 -2.27
N ALA A 28 23.26 -8.06 -2.87
CA ALA A 28 22.25 -7.19 -2.31
C ALA A 28 20.98 -8.03 -2.28
N ALA A 29 20.81 -8.80 -1.20
CA ALA A 29 19.52 -9.31 -0.83
C ALA A 29 18.65 -8.08 -0.66
N ALA A 30 17.88 -7.75 -1.70
CA ALA A 30 16.81 -6.79 -1.61
C ALA A 30 15.97 -7.25 -0.42
N ARG A 31 16.04 -6.49 0.68
CA ARG A 31 15.13 -6.68 1.80
C ARG A 31 13.72 -6.58 1.19
N PRO A 32 12.86 -7.59 1.32
CA PRO A 32 11.47 -7.40 0.94
C PRO A 32 10.96 -6.27 1.82
N SER A 33 10.57 -5.16 1.19
CA SER A 33 9.89 -4.08 1.87
C SER A 33 8.66 -4.70 2.52
N ALA A 34 8.49 -4.51 3.83
CA ALA A 34 7.33 -5.01 4.58
C ALA A 34 6.01 -4.29 4.19
N HIS A 35 6.01 -3.58 3.06
CA HIS A 35 4.88 -2.87 2.45
C HIS A 35 4.42 -3.49 1.14
N ALA A 36 4.71 -4.78 0.90
CA ALA A 36 4.02 -5.52 -0.15
C ALA A 36 2.54 -5.69 0.26
N ASN A 37 1.71 -4.67 -0.03
CA ASN A 37 0.28 -4.83 -0.03
C ASN A 37 -0.02 -5.91 -1.08
N PRO A 38 -0.55 -7.08 -0.71
CA PRO A 38 -0.93 -8.07 -1.69
C PRO A 38 -2.21 -7.56 -2.35
N ILE A 39 -2.06 -6.67 -3.33
CA ILE A 39 -3.11 -6.40 -4.29
C ILE A 39 -3.28 -7.71 -5.03
N ARG A 40 -4.32 -8.45 -4.62
CA ARG A 40 -4.70 -9.68 -5.29
C ARG A 40 -5.07 -9.28 -6.72
N LEU A 41 -4.33 -9.85 -7.67
CA LEU A 41 -4.73 -9.78 -9.07
C LEU A 41 -6.17 -10.30 -9.19
N PRO A 42 -7.07 -9.56 -9.85
CA PRO A 42 -8.47 -9.91 -9.84
C PRO A 42 -8.75 -11.25 -10.53
N THR A 43 -9.47 -12.12 -9.82
CA THR A 43 -9.98 -13.42 -10.28
C THR A 43 -11.30 -13.28 -11.04
N SER A 44 -12.01 -12.19 -10.79
CA SER A 44 -13.12 -11.73 -11.62
C SER A 44 -12.55 -10.91 -12.79
N GLY A 45 -13.21 -10.87 -13.94
CA GLY A 45 -12.82 -10.02 -15.08
C GLY A 45 -12.88 -8.50 -14.81
N ARG A 46 -12.84 -8.08 -13.55
CA ARG A 46 -12.85 -6.70 -13.09
C ARG A 46 -11.41 -6.17 -12.98
N PRO A 47 -11.22 -4.85 -13.06
CA PRO A 47 -9.91 -4.22 -12.91
C PRO A 47 -9.35 -4.23 -11.47
N TRP A 48 -10.18 -4.41 -10.44
CA TRP A 48 -9.78 -4.58 -9.03
C TRP A 48 -10.82 -5.40 -8.23
N GLU A 49 -10.40 -6.07 -7.15
CA GLU A 49 -11.29 -6.86 -6.27
C GLU A 49 -11.81 -6.07 -5.06
N CYS A 50 -10.96 -5.24 -4.48
CA CYS A 50 -11.23 -4.36 -3.35
C CYS A 50 -10.68 -2.95 -3.66
N CYS A 51 -11.04 -1.96 -2.85
CA CYS A 51 -10.50 -0.60 -2.98
C CYS A 51 -10.50 0.15 -1.65
N ASP A 52 -9.39 0.77 -1.27
CA ASP A 52 -9.28 1.64 -0.09
C ASP A 52 -9.60 3.10 -0.41
N TYR A 53 -9.16 3.60 -1.57
CA TYR A 53 -9.46 4.93 -2.09
C TYR A 53 -10.51 4.89 -3.21
N VAL A 54 -11.76 4.67 -2.83
CA VAL A 54 -12.87 4.65 -3.78
C VAL A 54 -13.45 6.05 -4.02
N VAL A 55 -13.70 6.37 -5.30
CA VAL A 55 -14.49 7.53 -5.70
C VAL A 55 -15.75 7.07 -6.39
N ARG A 56 -16.89 7.64 -5.98
CA ARG A 56 -18.20 7.40 -6.61
C ARG A 56 -18.57 8.59 -7.47
N ASP A 57 -19.04 8.33 -8.69
CA ASP A 57 -19.63 9.37 -9.51
C ASP A 57 -20.96 9.85 -8.88
N PRO A 58 -21.07 11.12 -8.45
CA PRO A 58 -22.28 11.60 -7.79
C PRO A 58 -23.50 11.63 -8.73
N ASN A 59 -23.27 11.82 -10.03
CA ASN A 59 -24.29 12.07 -11.04
C ASN A 59 -24.78 10.80 -11.75
N PHE A 60 -24.14 9.66 -11.50
CA PHE A 60 -24.52 8.38 -12.11
C PHE A 60 -25.31 7.48 -11.13
N ARG A 61 -26.38 6.87 -11.66
CA ARG A 61 -27.23 5.87 -11.00
C ARG A 61 -27.48 4.74 -12.01
N PRO A 62 -27.16 3.46 -11.73
CA PRO A 62 -26.66 2.88 -10.45
C PRO A 62 -25.23 3.34 -10.09
N GLY A 63 -24.61 2.83 -9.02
CA GLY A 63 -23.26 3.28 -8.61
C GLY A 63 -22.23 3.11 -9.72
N ARG A 64 -21.45 4.17 -10.01
CA ARG A 64 -20.27 4.12 -10.86
C ARG A 64 -19.05 4.49 -10.03
N TRP A 65 -18.08 3.59 -9.99
CA TRP A 65 -16.99 3.59 -9.01
C TRP A 65 -15.64 3.53 -9.72
N GLN A 66 -14.69 4.31 -9.23
CA GLN A 66 -13.28 4.29 -9.63
C GLN A 66 -12.43 3.96 -8.41
N CYS A 67 -11.43 3.11 -8.60
CA CYS A 67 -10.47 2.83 -7.55
C CYS A 67 -9.18 3.61 -7.77
N ASN A 68 -8.71 4.29 -6.73
CA ASN A 68 -7.51 5.12 -6.77
C ASN A 68 -6.38 4.56 -5.88
N ASP A 69 -6.42 3.25 -5.62
CA ASP A 69 -5.34 2.57 -4.92
C ASP A 69 -4.09 2.51 -5.80
N VAL A 70 -2.92 2.71 -5.17
CA VAL A 70 -1.63 2.54 -5.83
C VAL A 70 -1.25 1.07 -5.80
N ALA A 71 -0.96 0.53 -6.98
CA ALA A 71 -0.52 -0.85 -7.17
C ALA A 71 0.88 -0.95 -7.76
N ASP A 72 1.62 -2.00 -7.42
CA ASP A 72 2.93 -2.27 -8.04
C ASP A 72 2.81 -2.52 -9.56
N ALA A 73 1.67 -3.04 -10.01
CA ALA A 73 1.33 -3.22 -11.42
C ALA A 73 -0.19 -3.11 -11.61
N CYS A 74 -0.63 -2.67 -12.79
CA CYS A 74 -2.04 -2.69 -13.14
C CYS A 74 -2.54 -4.11 -13.42
N SER A 75 -3.81 -4.33 -13.08
CA SER A 75 -4.56 -5.51 -13.52
C SER A 75 -4.55 -5.60 -15.05
N PRO A 76 -4.46 -6.82 -15.63
CA PRO A 76 -4.61 -7.00 -17.08
C PRO A 76 -6.01 -6.62 -17.59
N ASN A 77 -7.00 -6.53 -16.68
CA ASN A 77 -8.36 -6.11 -16.99
C ASN A 77 -8.55 -4.58 -16.82
N CYS A 78 -7.48 -3.85 -16.50
CA CYS A 78 -7.49 -2.39 -16.48
C CYS A 78 -7.20 -1.86 -17.88
N HIS A 79 -8.12 -1.09 -18.46
CA HIS A 79 -7.96 -0.50 -19.78
C HIS A 79 -7.12 0.78 -19.75
N GLU A 80 -7.29 1.61 -18.72
CA GLU A 80 -6.57 2.87 -18.54
C GLU A 80 -5.68 2.81 -17.30
N CYS A 81 -4.40 2.50 -17.52
CA CYS A 81 -3.40 2.36 -16.46
C CYS A 81 -2.41 3.54 -16.49
N GLU A 82 -2.27 4.25 -15.38
CA GLU A 82 -1.40 5.42 -15.28
C GLU A 82 -0.38 5.27 -14.15
N ALA A 83 0.76 5.96 -14.26
CA ALA A 83 1.72 6.06 -13.17
C ALA A 83 1.09 6.73 -11.94
N SER A 84 1.46 6.25 -10.75
CA SER A 84 0.93 6.77 -9.50
C SER A 84 1.20 8.27 -9.33
N PRO A 85 0.18 9.07 -8.97
CA PRO A 85 0.38 10.49 -8.63
C PRO A 85 1.07 10.69 -7.27
N ALA A 86 1.28 9.63 -6.48
CA ALA A 86 2.05 9.70 -5.23
C ALA A 86 3.55 9.95 -5.49
N GLY A 87 4.05 9.62 -6.68
CA GLY A 87 5.44 9.88 -7.09
C GLY A 87 6.49 8.94 -6.48
N ASP A 88 6.08 7.91 -5.75
CA ASP A 88 6.90 6.87 -5.13
C ASP A 88 7.01 5.58 -5.97
N GLY A 89 6.39 5.58 -7.16
CA GLY A 89 6.31 4.43 -8.06
C GLY A 89 4.90 3.83 -8.07
N GLY A 90 4.74 2.73 -8.81
CA GLY A 90 3.45 2.06 -8.97
C GLY A 90 2.49 2.76 -9.93
N TYR A 91 1.26 2.24 -9.97
CA TYR A 91 0.25 2.56 -10.96
C TYR A 91 -1.13 2.67 -10.33
N VAL A 92 -2.00 3.45 -10.96
CA VAL A 92 -3.42 3.55 -10.60
C VAL A 92 -4.24 3.21 -11.83
N CYS A 93 -5.24 2.35 -11.64
CA CYS A 93 -6.21 2.05 -12.70
C CYS A 93 -7.30 3.11 -12.74
N ARG A 94 -7.57 3.69 -13.91
CA ARG A 94 -8.53 4.77 -14.10
C ARG A 94 -9.89 4.32 -14.63
N ASP A 95 -10.06 3.03 -14.88
CA ASP A 95 -11.34 2.48 -15.29
C ASP A 95 -12.46 2.90 -14.33
N TRP A 96 -13.68 2.94 -14.85
CA TRP A 96 -14.89 3.10 -14.05
C TRP A 96 -15.71 1.83 -14.18
N ILE A 97 -16.17 1.29 -13.05
CA ILE A 97 -17.06 0.14 -13.03
C ILE A 97 -18.45 0.55 -12.59
N VAL A 98 -19.47 -0.05 -13.18
CA VAL A 98 -20.85 0.11 -12.74
C VAL A 98 -21.21 -1.05 -11.81
N SER A 99 -21.64 -0.73 -10.58
CA SER A 99 -22.04 -1.70 -9.56
C SER A 99 -23.08 -1.10 -8.63
N LEU A 100 -24.06 -1.91 -8.22
CA LEU A 100 -25.02 -1.54 -7.18
C LEU A 100 -24.37 -1.46 -5.79
N LEU A 101 -23.31 -2.24 -5.58
CA LEU A 101 -22.58 -2.32 -4.32
C LEU A 101 -21.29 -1.50 -4.38
N GLU A 102 -20.98 -0.83 -3.27
CA GLU A 102 -19.66 -0.24 -3.05
C GLU A 102 -18.60 -1.36 -3.03
N PRO A 103 -17.41 -1.14 -3.61
CA PRO A 103 -16.32 -2.12 -3.54
C PRO A 103 -15.96 -2.46 -2.08
N PRO A 104 -15.61 -3.72 -1.79
CA PRO A 104 -15.10 -4.06 -0.47
C PRO A 104 -13.77 -3.36 -0.22
N VAL A 105 -13.46 -3.13 1.05
CA VAL A 105 -12.23 -2.45 1.50
C VAL A 105 -11.08 -3.45 1.51
N CYS A 106 -9.87 -3.02 1.14
CA CYS A 106 -8.69 -3.90 1.15
C CYS A 106 -8.05 -3.96 2.54
N THR A 107 -7.90 -2.80 3.18
CA THR A 107 -7.19 -2.66 4.45
C THR A 107 -8.16 -2.36 5.60
N PRO A 108 -8.24 -3.21 6.64
CA PRO A 108 -9.02 -2.90 7.83
C PRO A 108 -8.53 -1.60 8.49
N ARG A 109 -9.47 -0.69 8.75
CA ARG A 109 -9.23 0.58 9.45
C ARG A 109 -9.46 0.41 10.96
N PRO A 110 -9.15 1.42 11.79
CA PRO A 110 -9.58 1.45 13.19
C PRO A 110 -11.07 1.78 13.39
N TRP A 111 -11.76 2.19 12.31
CA TRP A 111 -13.18 2.52 12.28
C TRP A 111 -13.86 1.98 11.02
N ASP A 112 -15.17 1.71 11.10
CA ASP A 112 -15.94 1.17 9.97
C ASP A 112 -16.32 2.25 8.95
N CYS A 113 -16.67 3.44 9.43
CA CYS A 113 -17.00 4.64 8.67
C CYS A 113 -16.50 5.89 9.41
N CYS A 114 -16.39 7.04 8.75
CA CYS A 114 -15.96 8.28 9.39
C CYS A 114 -16.56 9.55 8.77
N ASP A 115 -17.44 10.23 9.50
CA ASP A 115 -18.06 11.50 9.09
C ASP A 115 -17.10 12.68 9.18
N VAL A 116 -16.25 12.72 10.21
CA VAL A 116 -15.26 13.77 10.44
C VAL A 116 -13.84 13.19 10.38
N ALA A 117 -13.41 12.84 9.18
CA ALA A 117 -12.04 12.40 8.94
C ALA A 117 -11.09 13.60 8.85
N VAL A 118 -9.97 13.53 9.56
CA VAL A 118 -8.89 14.52 9.47
C VAL A 118 -7.66 13.82 8.93
N CYS A 119 -7.13 14.33 7.82
CA CYS A 119 -6.09 13.67 7.05
C CYS A 119 -4.97 14.65 6.67
N THR A 120 -3.76 14.12 6.55
CA THR A 120 -2.66 14.80 5.86
C THR A 120 -2.98 14.99 4.37
N ARG A 121 -2.20 15.81 3.66
CA ARG A 121 -2.42 16.15 2.24
C ARG A 121 -1.68 15.24 1.25
N ALA A 122 -1.08 14.15 1.71
CA ALA A 122 -0.41 13.18 0.83
C ALA A 122 -1.43 12.38 0.01
N TYR A 123 -0.99 11.81 -1.12
CA TYR A 123 -1.85 10.94 -1.94
C TYR A 123 -2.25 9.65 -1.23
N ILE A 124 -1.40 9.11 -0.36
CA ILE A 124 -1.80 8.10 0.63
C ILE A 124 -1.68 8.79 1.98
N PRO A 125 -2.79 9.31 2.54
CA PRO A 125 -2.70 10.16 3.70
C PRO A 125 -2.55 9.35 5.00
N TYR A 126 -1.91 9.93 6.01
CA TYR A 126 -2.23 9.59 7.39
C TYR A 126 -3.54 10.26 7.79
N CYS A 127 -4.49 9.49 8.31
CA CYS A 127 -5.81 9.92 8.73
C CYS A 127 -6.13 9.48 10.16
N TRP A 128 -7.00 10.22 10.83
CA TRP A 128 -7.66 9.83 12.07
C TRP A 128 -9.14 10.22 11.99
N CYS A 129 -9.99 9.49 12.70
CA CYS A 129 -11.41 9.80 12.75
C CYS A 129 -11.76 10.62 13.98
N ALA A 130 -12.36 11.79 13.78
CA ALA A 130 -12.76 12.69 14.86
C ALA A 130 -14.20 12.46 15.35
N ASP A 131 -14.86 11.41 14.85
CA ASP A 131 -16.22 11.07 15.24
C ASP A 131 -16.31 10.78 16.74
N LYS A 132 -17.35 11.34 17.37
CA LYS A 132 -17.73 11.03 18.74
C LYS A 132 -18.78 9.93 18.72
N VAL A 133 -18.40 8.74 19.18
CA VAL A 133 -19.24 7.54 19.14
C VAL A 133 -19.66 7.11 20.55
N GLU A 134 -20.68 6.27 20.66
CA GLU A 134 -21.12 5.71 21.95
C GLU A 134 -20.18 4.60 22.44
N ALA A 135 -19.54 3.90 21.50
CA ALA A 135 -18.49 2.93 21.73
C ALA A 135 -17.55 2.89 20.53
N CYS A 136 -16.24 2.76 20.76
CA CYS A 136 -15.31 2.57 19.65
C CYS A 136 -15.45 1.17 19.03
N PRO A 137 -15.18 1.02 17.73
CA PRO A 137 -15.10 -0.27 17.06
C PRO A 137 -14.00 -1.17 17.65
N GLY A 138 -14.14 -2.49 17.57
CA GLY A 138 -13.20 -3.45 18.19
C GLY A 138 -11.80 -3.49 17.55
N ASN A 139 -11.68 -2.91 16.36
CA ASN A 139 -10.46 -2.67 15.59
C ASN A 139 -9.73 -1.37 16.01
N CYS A 140 -10.34 -0.54 16.84
CA CYS A 140 -9.68 0.60 17.47
C CYS A 140 -8.81 0.14 18.64
N LYS A 141 -7.52 0.48 18.63
CA LYS A 141 -6.59 0.10 19.71
C LYS A 141 -6.73 1.00 20.93
N GLU A 142 -6.89 2.30 20.71
CA GLU A 142 -7.00 3.29 21.77
C GLU A 142 -8.30 4.10 21.65
N CYS A 143 -9.19 3.89 22.63
CA CYS A 143 -10.51 4.50 22.69
C CYS A 143 -10.60 5.41 23.92
N GLU A 144 -10.67 6.72 23.68
CA GLU A 144 -10.68 7.72 24.76
C GLU A 144 -12.08 8.26 25.03
N LEU A 145 -12.40 8.52 26.30
CA LEU A 145 -13.58 9.28 26.70
C LEU A 145 -13.33 10.77 26.40
N VAL A 146 -14.21 11.38 25.60
CA VAL A 146 -14.05 12.77 25.14
C VAL A 146 -15.15 13.70 25.60
N GLU A 147 -16.26 13.15 26.07
CA GLU A 147 -17.40 13.89 26.63
C GLU A 147 -18.10 12.97 27.64
N SER A 148 -18.52 13.49 28.79
CA SER A 148 -19.16 12.70 29.85
C SER A 148 -20.63 13.05 30.10
N ASP A 149 -21.09 14.21 29.61
CA ASP A 149 -22.41 14.80 29.89
C ASP A 149 -22.97 15.38 28.58
N PRO A 150 -24.21 15.05 28.15
CA PRO A 150 -25.27 14.27 28.82
C PRO A 150 -25.07 12.75 28.85
N ALA A 151 -24.20 12.22 27.99
CA ALA A 151 -23.86 10.81 27.98
C ALA A 151 -22.39 10.63 27.59
N PRO A 152 -21.71 9.58 28.07
CA PRO A 152 -20.35 9.26 27.65
C PRO A 152 -20.23 9.13 26.14
N ARG A 153 -19.31 9.91 25.55
CA ARG A 153 -18.89 9.77 24.15
C ARG A 153 -17.42 9.46 24.11
N TYR A 154 -17.07 8.57 23.19
CA TYR A 154 -15.71 8.12 22.98
C TYR A 154 -15.23 8.49 21.59
N ARG A 155 -13.91 8.51 21.41
CA ARG A 155 -13.27 8.70 20.11
C ARG A 155 -12.12 7.73 19.97
N CYS A 156 -12.01 7.12 18.80
CA CYS A 156 -10.83 6.36 18.44
C CYS A 156 -9.68 7.33 18.13
N VAL A 157 -8.54 7.18 18.79
CA VAL A 157 -7.38 8.06 18.56
C VAL A 157 -6.29 7.43 17.69
N ASP A 158 -6.53 6.22 17.20
CA ASP A 158 -5.65 5.54 16.26
C ASP A 158 -5.41 6.37 14.99
N GLN A 159 -4.15 6.45 14.59
CA GLN A 159 -3.76 6.96 13.29
C GLN A 159 -3.70 5.82 12.28
N PHE A 160 -4.31 6.01 11.11
CA PHE A 160 -4.34 5.07 10.00
C PHE A 160 -3.56 5.64 8.81
N HIS A 161 -2.67 4.86 8.21
CA HIS A 161 -2.03 5.22 6.95
C HIS A 161 -2.85 4.67 5.78
N GLY A 162 -3.62 5.54 5.15
CA GLY A 162 -4.57 5.22 4.10
C GLY A 162 -5.82 6.10 4.20
N TYR A 163 -6.75 5.90 3.27
CA TYR A 163 -7.97 6.69 3.19
C TYR A 163 -8.95 6.35 4.31
N PRO A 164 -9.73 7.33 4.81
CA PRO A 164 -10.58 7.14 5.99
C PRO A 164 -11.80 6.25 5.74
N GLY A 165 -12.08 5.88 4.48
CA GLY A 165 -13.22 5.06 4.11
C GLY A 165 -14.52 5.86 3.93
N PRO A 166 -15.67 5.17 3.94
CA PRO A 166 -16.96 5.80 3.68
C PRO A 166 -17.42 6.70 4.82
N LYS A 167 -18.33 7.62 4.50
CA LYS A 167 -19.08 8.40 5.49
C LYS A 167 -20.08 7.50 6.21
N CYS A 168 -20.28 7.72 7.50
CA CYS A 168 -21.31 7.03 8.27
C CYS A 168 -22.71 7.50 7.86
N THR A 169 -22.85 8.81 7.63
CA THR A 169 -24.09 9.40 7.16
C THR A 169 -24.12 9.43 5.62
N PRO A 170 -25.07 8.74 4.96
CA PRO A 170 -25.20 8.78 3.51
C PRO A 170 -25.48 10.20 3.01
N TRP A 171 -24.81 10.60 1.92
CA TRP A 171 -24.95 11.92 1.28
C TRP A 171 -26.39 12.32 0.90
N MET A 172 -27.30 11.35 0.75
CA MET A 172 -28.71 11.64 0.43
C MET A 172 -29.47 12.25 1.61
N ILE A 173 -28.98 12.08 2.84
CA ILE A 173 -29.65 12.53 4.07
C ILE A 173 -29.15 13.93 4.49
N SER A 174 -27.92 14.31 4.12
CA SER A 174 -27.29 15.56 4.57
C SER A 174 -27.84 16.85 3.93
N LYS A 175 -28.79 16.77 3.00
CA LYS A 175 -29.41 17.94 2.32
C LYS A 175 -30.72 18.42 2.95
N GLY A 176 -31.15 17.85 4.07
CA GLY A 176 -32.31 18.32 4.82
C GLY A 176 -31.91 19.01 6.12
N ASN A 177 -31.51 20.28 6.05
CA ASN A 177 -31.55 21.26 7.14
C ASN A 177 -31.37 22.66 6.56
#